data_AF-A0A1U7P1L7-F1
#
_entry.id   AF-A0A1U7P1L7-F1
#
_cell.length_a   1.000
_cell.length_b   1.000
_cell.length_c   1.000
_cell.angle_alpha   90.00
_cell.angle_beta   90.00
_cell.angle_gamma   90.00
#
_symmetry.space_group_name_H-M   'P 1'
#
loop_
_entity.id
_entity.type
_entity.pdbx_description
1 polymer ?
#
loop_
_entity_poly.entity_id
_entity_poly.type
_entity_poly.pdbx_seq_one_letter_code
_entity_poly.pdbx_strand_id
1 'polypeptide(L)'
;MNTRLLLSLALGLTMPAASALTVTGMVQGSVTPESRIGGFAVTPFGQPVQELVSAPLDGGGFRLDIPAAAPPARAQAVLTAQNVSWPGVIDPVLISAAAQAGELKFFVYRDQNGNARHDDNEALREVSPMVGKASLFIPWVSADVTVSANKGYQVALKKGWNAFLVDVGRAVNVQIYLDGTGVTLSLGR
;
A
#
# COMPACT_ATOMS: atom_id res chain seq x y z
N MET A 1 -37.27 51.87 5.34
CA MET A 1 -37.55 50.47 5.70
C MET A 1 -37.50 49.64 4.42
N ASN A 2 -36.54 48.72 4.30
CA ASN A 2 -36.68 47.46 3.53
C ASN A 2 -35.47 46.57 3.78
N THR A 3 -35.64 45.78 4.85
CA THR A 3 -35.30 44.37 5.08
C THR A 3 -34.40 43.64 4.07
N ARG A 4 -33.21 43.29 4.58
CA ARG A 4 -32.48 41.99 4.56
C ARG A 4 -32.58 41.09 3.32
N LEU A 5 -31.41 40.68 2.83
CA LEU A 5 -31.07 39.25 2.70
C LEU A 5 -29.54 39.08 2.56
N LEU A 6 -28.91 38.62 3.63
CA LEU A 6 -27.53 38.12 3.63
C LEU A 6 -27.60 36.62 3.26
N LEU A 7 -27.23 36.27 2.04
CA LEU A 7 -26.93 34.88 1.67
C LEU A 7 -25.44 34.62 1.95
N SER A 8 -25.15 33.96 3.07
CA SER A 8 -23.84 33.39 3.35
C SER A 8 -23.71 32.08 2.57
N LEU A 9 -23.10 32.14 1.37
CA LEU A 9 -22.71 30.94 0.63
C LEU A 9 -21.53 30.26 1.35
N ALA A 10 -21.81 29.19 2.08
CA ALA A 10 -20.79 28.28 2.58
C ALA A 10 -20.26 27.44 1.40
N LEU A 11 -19.15 27.88 0.81
CA LEU A 11 -18.36 27.06 -0.10
C LEU A 11 -17.67 25.97 0.72
N GLY A 12 -18.21 24.74 0.66
CA GLY A 12 -17.54 23.55 1.16
C GLY A 12 -16.27 23.30 0.35
N LEU A 13 -15.11 23.55 0.95
CA LEU A 13 -13.81 23.16 0.43
C LEU A 13 -13.68 21.64 0.50
N THR A 14 -13.98 20.94 -0.59
CA THR A 14 -13.52 19.56 -0.80
C THR A 14 -12.02 19.61 -1.10
N MET A 15 -11.19 19.72 -0.06
CA MET A 15 -9.75 19.54 -0.24
C MET A 15 -9.51 18.08 -0.64
N PRO A 16 -8.90 17.80 -1.81
CA PRO A 16 -8.49 16.45 -2.13
C PRO A 16 -7.52 15.98 -1.05
N ALA A 17 -7.77 14.80 -0.49
CA ALA A 17 -6.82 14.18 0.43
C ALA A 17 -5.48 14.06 -0.29
N ALA A 18 -4.44 14.68 0.27
CA ALA A 18 -3.10 14.61 -0.30
C ALA A 18 -2.68 13.13 -0.38
N SER A 19 -2.38 12.67 -1.59
CA SER A 19 -1.81 11.34 -1.82
C SER A 19 -0.30 11.44 -1.61
N ALA A 20 0.25 10.58 -0.77
CA ALA A 20 1.67 10.66 -0.38
C ALA A 20 2.59 9.83 -1.30
N LEU A 21 2.01 8.90 -2.06
CA LEU A 21 2.74 7.90 -2.85
C LEU A 21 1.86 7.45 -4.02
N THR A 22 2.44 7.34 -5.21
CA THR A 22 1.74 6.79 -6.38
C THR A 22 2.42 5.49 -6.84
N VAL A 23 1.62 4.45 -7.02
CA VAL A 23 2.06 3.18 -7.62
C VAL A 23 1.39 3.00 -8.98
N THR A 24 2.19 2.92 -10.03
CA THR A 24 1.74 2.66 -11.40
C THR A 24 2.33 1.37 -11.91
N GLY A 25 1.60 0.63 -12.75
CA GLY A 25 2.14 -0.60 -13.28
C GLY A 25 1.25 -1.29 -14.29
N MET A 26 1.65 -2.53 -14.60
CA MET A 26 0.94 -3.44 -15.50
C MET A 26 0.66 -4.77 -14.80
N VAL A 27 -0.55 -5.26 -14.97
CA VAL A 27 -0.97 -6.60 -14.61
C VAL A 27 -0.80 -7.53 -15.81
N GLN A 28 0.01 -8.57 -15.63
CA GLN A 28 0.22 -9.64 -16.60
C GLN A 28 -0.70 -10.81 -16.28
N GLY A 29 -1.47 -11.23 -17.28
CA GLY A 29 -2.44 -12.33 -17.18
C GLY A 29 -3.79 -11.92 -17.73
N SER A 30 -4.80 -12.77 -17.50
CA SER A 30 -6.17 -12.51 -17.95
C SER A 30 -6.82 -11.44 -17.08
N VAL A 31 -7.00 -10.25 -17.64
CA VAL A 31 -7.72 -9.13 -17.04
C VAL A 31 -9.03 -8.96 -17.80
N THR A 32 -10.14 -8.81 -17.09
CA THR A 32 -11.46 -8.50 -17.67
C THR A 32 -11.80 -7.01 -17.45
N PRO A 33 -12.76 -6.42 -18.19
CA PRO A 33 -13.13 -5.00 -18.01
C PRO A 33 -13.59 -4.63 -16.59
N GLU A 34 -14.07 -5.60 -15.83
CA GLU A 34 -14.54 -5.49 -14.45
C GLU A 34 -13.41 -5.70 -13.44
N SER A 35 -12.21 -6.03 -13.92
CA SER A 35 -11.08 -6.28 -13.04
C SER A 35 -10.55 -4.97 -12.48
N ARG A 36 -10.35 -4.98 -11.17
CA ARG A 36 -9.77 -3.87 -10.41
C ARG A 36 -8.57 -4.35 -9.65
N ILE A 37 -7.70 -3.40 -9.33
CA ILE A 37 -6.66 -3.59 -8.34
C ILE A 37 -6.97 -2.72 -7.13
N GLY A 38 -6.92 -3.32 -5.95
CA GLY A 38 -7.06 -2.63 -4.68
C GLY A 38 -5.77 -2.69 -3.86
N GLY A 39 -5.45 -1.60 -3.18
CA GLY A 39 -4.48 -1.55 -2.10
C GLY A 39 -5.20 -1.72 -0.77
N PHE A 40 -4.89 -2.79 -0.04
CA PHE A 40 -5.53 -3.15 1.21
C PHE A 40 -4.57 -2.98 2.38
N ALA A 41 -5.07 -2.39 3.46
CA ALA A 41 -4.44 -2.55 4.76
C ALA A 41 -4.59 -4.01 5.19
N VAL A 42 -3.51 -4.63 5.65
CA VAL A 42 -3.51 -6.04 6.08
C VAL A 42 -3.11 -6.19 7.54
N THR A 43 -3.49 -7.32 8.15
CA THR A 43 -2.94 -7.75 9.44
C THR A 43 -1.45 -8.10 9.30
N PRO A 44 -0.68 -8.23 10.40
CA PRO A 44 0.72 -8.70 10.34
C PRO A 44 0.91 -10.09 9.70
N PHE A 45 -0.19 -10.85 9.55
CA PHE A 45 -0.21 -12.16 8.90
C PHE A 45 -0.65 -12.08 7.43
N GLY A 46 -0.84 -10.88 6.88
CA GLY A 46 -1.19 -10.64 5.49
C GLY A 46 -2.69 -10.75 5.17
N GLN A 47 -3.57 -10.89 6.17
CA GLN A 47 -5.01 -10.96 5.92
C GLN A 47 -5.57 -9.57 5.57
N PRO A 48 -6.36 -9.40 4.50
CA PRO A 48 -6.95 -8.12 4.13
C PRO A 48 -7.97 -7.66 5.17
N VAL A 49 -7.90 -6.37 5.53
CA VAL A 49 -8.70 -5.76 6.60
C VAL A 49 -9.58 -4.64 6.10
N GLN A 50 -9.07 -3.83 5.17
CA GLN A 50 -9.79 -2.71 4.56
C GLN A 50 -9.16 -2.34 3.22
N GLU A 51 -9.97 -2.16 2.19
CA GLU A 51 -9.54 -1.49 0.96
C GLU A 51 -9.31 0.00 1.23
N LEU A 52 -8.09 0.48 1.00
CA LEU A 52 -7.72 1.89 1.19
C LEU A 52 -7.78 2.68 -0.11
N VAL A 53 -7.55 2.02 -1.24
CA VAL A 53 -7.52 2.61 -2.58
C VAL A 53 -7.83 1.54 -3.61
N SER A 54 -8.49 1.91 -4.70
CA SER A 54 -8.77 1.00 -5.81
C SER A 54 -8.65 1.72 -7.15
N ALA A 55 -8.36 0.97 -8.21
CA ALA A 55 -8.34 1.46 -9.57
C ALA A 55 -8.83 0.40 -10.56
N PRO A 56 -9.52 0.81 -11.64
CA PRO A 56 -9.80 -0.10 -12.75
C PRO A 56 -8.52 -0.51 -13.46
N LEU A 57 -8.52 -1.69 -14.07
CA LEU A 57 -7.44 -2.14 -14.95
C LEU A 57 -7.77 -1.82 -16.41
N ASP A 58 -7.10 -0.82 -17.00
CA ASP A 58 -7.29 -0.42 -18.40
C ASP A 58 -6.19 -1.04 -19.27
N GLY A 59 -6.55 -2.02 -20.10
CA GLY A 59 -5.58 -2.80 -20.86
C GLY A 59 -4.54 -3.51 -19.98
N GLY A 60 -4.88 -3.79 -18.72
CA GLY A 60 -3.97 -4.31 -17.69
C GLY A 60 -3.13 -3.24 -16.97
N GLY A 61 -3.14 -1.99 -17.43
CA GLY A 61 -2.49 -0.86 -16.77
C GLY A 61 -3.28 -0.35 -15.58
N PHE A 62 -2.58 0.21 -14.59
CA PHE A 62 -3.20 0.82 -13.42
C PHE A 62 -2.39 1.96 -12.84
N ARG A 63 -3.09 2.80 -12.05
CA ARG A 63 -2.52 3.83 -11.20
C ARG A 63 -3.26 3.83 -9.86
N LEU A 64 -2.53 3.65 -8.77
CA LEU A 64 -3.05 3.74 -7.40
C LEU A 64 -2.38 4.90 -6.68
N ASP A 65 -3.19 5.83 -6.20
CA ASP A 65 -2.75 6.96 -5.39
C ASP A 65 -2.99 6.61 -3.92
N ILE A 66 -1.92 6.23 -3.21
CA ILE A 66 -2.00 5.74 -1.83
C ILE A 66 -2.33 6.91 -0.90
N PRO A 67 -3.38 6.80 -0.07
CA PRO A 67 -3.79 7.89 0.81
C PRO A 67 -2.73 8.16 1.88
N ALA A 68 -2.51 9.43 2.23
CA ALA A 68 -1.60 9.78 3.33
C ALA A 68 -2.11 9.36 4.72
N ALA A 69 -3.40 9.04 4.84
CA ALA A 69 -4.01 8.63 6.11
C ALA A 69 -3.41 7.30 6.61
N ALA A 70 -3.33 7.17 7.94
CA ALA A 70 -2.93 5.92 8.58
C ALA A 70 -3.92 4.79 8.26
N PRO A 71 -3.46 3.53 8.18
CA PRO A 71 -4.37 2.38 8.07
C PRO A 71 -5.28 2.29 9.31
N PRO A 72 -6.40 1.55 9.26
CA PRO A 72 -7.25 1.36 10.43
C PRO A 72 -6.47 0.71 11.59
N ALA A 73 -6.81 1.04 12.83
CA ALA A 73 -6.09 0.54 14.01
C ALA A 73 -5.99 -0.99 14.08
N ARG A 74 -7.01 -1.71 13.58
CA ARG A 74 -7.01 -3.19 13.50
C ARG A 74 -6.00 -3.79 12.50
N ALA A 75 -5.44 -2.97 11.61
CA ALA A 75 -4.34 -3.31 10.71
C ALA A 75 -2.98 -2.76 11.19
N GLN A 76 -2.94 -2.17 12.39
CA GLN A 76 -1.71 -1.70 13.02
C GLN A 76 -1.28 -2.68 14.12
N ALA A 77 0.03 -2.91 14.24
CA ALA A 77 0.63 -3.67 15.32
C ALA A 77 1.87 -2.96 15.85
N VAL A 78 2.19 -3.16 17.12
CA VAL A 78 3.44 -2.65 17.71
C VAL A 78 4.61 -3.27 16.95
N LEU A 79 5.54 -2.48 16.42
CA LEU A 79 6.70 -2.99 15.70
C LEU A 79 7.71 -3.61 16.68
N THR A 80 7.93 -4.92 16.61
CA THR A 80 8.89 -5.66 17.46
C THR A 80 9.73 -6.62 16.61
N ALA A 81 10.90 -7.01 17.12
CA ALA A 81 11.76 -7.96 16.42
C ALA A 81 11.05 -9.30 16.13
N GLN A 82 10.07 -9.67 16.97
CA GLN A 82 9.33 -10.93 16.86
C GLN A 82 8.17 -10.89 15.85
N ASN A 83 7.74 -9.72 15.38
CA ASN A 83 6.57 -9.60 14.50
C ASN A 83 6.83 -8.88 13.18
N VAL A 84 8.08 -8.48 12.91
CA VAL A 84 8.50 -8.04 11.59
C VAL A 84 8.62 -9.27 10.68
N SER A 85 7.61 -9.46 9.83
CA SER A 85 7.55 -10.52 8.81
C SER A 85 7.85 -10.00 7.40
N TRP A 86 8.56 -8.87 7.29
CA TRP A 86 8.77 -8.18 6.02
C TRP A 86 9.71 -8.95 5.08
N PRO A 87 9.57 -8.78 3.75
CA PRO A 87 10.45 -9.43 2.78
C PRO A 87 11.93 -9.20 3.10
N GLY A 88 12.72 -10.28 3.15
CA GLY A 88 14.16 -10.21 3.38
C GLY A 88 14.60 -9.90 4.81
N VAL A 89 13.70 -9.68 5.76
CA VAL A 89 14.07 -9.56 7.18
C VAL A 89 14.39 -10.95 7.73
N ILE A 90 15.62 -11.10 8.24
CA ILE A 90 16.13 -12.35 8.82
C ILE A 90 16.85 -12.01 10.12
N ASP A 91 16.63 -12.80 11.16
CA ASP A 91 17.26 -12.58 12.47
C ASP A 91 18.80 -12.54 12.41
N PRO A 92 19.43 -11.70 13.26
CA PRO A 92 18.82 -10.88 14.31
C PRO A 92 18.21 -9.57 13.79
N VAL A 93 17.05 -9.17 14.33
CA VAL A 93 16.37 -7.90 14.01
C VAL A 93 16.61 -6.85 15.09
N LEU A 94 16.90 -5.62 14.67
CA LEU A 94 17.07 -4.44 15.51
C LEU A 94 16.11 -3.33 15.06
N ILE A 95 15.43 -2.70 16.04
CA ILE A 95 14.50 -1.61 15.82
C ILE A 95 14.97 -0.43 16.66
N SER A 96 15.19 0.73 16.03
CA SER A 96 15.82 1.87 16.70
C SER A 96 14.91 2.65 17.66
N ALA A 97 13.58 2.52 17.52
CA ALA A 97 12.60 3.29 18.28
C ALA A 97 11.25 2.55 18.36
N ALA A 98 10.45 2.84 19.38
CA ALA A 98 9.10 2.30 19.49
C ALA A 98 8.18 2.92 18.42
N ALA A 99 7.52 2.07 17.64
CA ALA A 99 6.55 2.47 16.62
C ALA A 99 5.45 1.41 16.49
N GLN A 100 4.33 1.78 15.90
CA GLN A 100 3.39 0.84 15.31
C GLN A 100 3.66 0.76 13.81
N ALA A 101 3.38 -0.40 13.22
CA ALA A 101 3.46 -0.63 11.79
C ALA A 101 2.16 -1.21 11.25
N GLY A 102 1.86 -0.88 10.00
CA GLY A 102 0.87 -1.54 9.17
C GLY A 102 1.47 -1.82 7.80
N GLU A 103 0.78 -2.62 6.99
CA GLU A 103 1.25 -2.99 5.65
C GLU A 103 0.13 -2.77 4.62
N LEU A 104 0.51 -2.29 3.44
CA LEU A 104 -0.33 -2.26 2.26
C LEU A 104 0.04 -3.42 1.34
N LYS A 105 -0.92 -4.28 1.03
CA LYS A 105 -0.80 -5.32 -0.01
C LYS A 105 -1.75 -5.06 -1.16
N PHE A 106 -1.40 -5.60 -2.32
CA PHE A 106 -2.19 -5.44 -3.54
C PHE A 106 -2.99 -6.71 -3.81
N PHE A 107 -4.26 -6.51 -4.16
CA PHE A 107 -5.15 -7.58 -4.54
C PHE A 107 -5.85 -7.22 -5.84
N VAL A 108 -6.01 -8.19 -6.72
CA VAL A 108 -6.88 -8.08 -7.89
C VAL A 108 -8.20 -8.77 -7.56
N TYR A 109 -9.30 -8.14 -7.96
CA TYR A 109 -10.66 -8.66 -7.83
C TYR A 109 -11.50 -8.24 -9.04
N ARG A 110 -12.71 -8.78 -9.15
CA ARG A 110 -13.67 -8.39 -10.17
C ARG A 110 -14.82 -7.66 -9.49
N ASP A 111 -15.03 -6.41 -9.86
CA ASP A 111 -16.15 -5.56 -9.43
C ASP A 111 -17.42 -5.99 -10.16
N GLN A 112 -18.18 -6.89 -9.55
CA GLN A 112 -19.31 -7.57 -10.20
C GLN A 112 -20.54 -6.69 -10.33
N ASN A 113 -20.66 -5.65 -9.48
CA ASN A 113 -21.82 -4.78 -9.45
C ASN A 113 -21.53 -3.33 -9.92
N GLY A 114 -20.29 -3.04 -10.28
CA GLY A 114 -19.86 -1.76 -10.82
C GLY A 114 -19.80 -0.64 -9.77
N ASN A 115 -19.66 -0.97 -8.49
CA ASN A 115 -19.65 0.02 -7.40
C ASN A 115 -18.25 0.62 -7.14
N ALA A 116 -17.24 0.21 -7.91
CA ALA A 116 -15.85 0.67 -7.88
C ALA A 116 -15.09 0.37 -6.57
N ARG A 117 -15.55 -0.61 -5.78
CA ARG A 117 -14.89 -1.08 -4.55
C ARG A 117 -14.98 -2.59 -4.44
N HIS A 118 -14.20 -3.17 -3.55
CA HIS A 118 -14.31 -4.59 -3.21
C HIS A 118 -15.52 -4.84 -2.31
N ASP A 119 -16.31 -5.86 -2.64
CA ASP A 119 -17.36 -6.40 -1.76
C ASP A 119 -16.98 -7.80 -1.24
N ASP A 120 -17.45 -8.16 -0.04
CA ASP A 120 -17.06 -9.39 0.67
C ASP A 120 -17.30 -10.69 -0.13
N ASN A 121 -18.22 -10.69 -1.10
CA ASN A 121 -18.51 -11.83 -1.97
C ASN A 121 -17.58 -11.94 -3.18
N GLU A 122 -16.70 -10.96 -3.40
CA GLU A 122 -15.75 -10.95 -4.51
C GLU A 122 -14.43 -11.58 -4.09
N ALA A 123 -13.93 -12.48 -4.93
CA ALA A 123 -12.68 -13.17 -4.65
C ALA A 123 -11.49 -12.20 -4.73
N LEU A 124 -10.75 -12.08 -3.63
CA LEU A 124 -9.47 -11.38 -3.59
C LEU A 124 -8.35 -12.31 -4.03
N ARG A 125 -7.54 -11.83 -4.96
CA ARG A 125 -6.31 -12.50 -5.38
C ARG A 125 -5.11 -11.63 -5.03
N GLU A 126 -4.32 -12.05 -4.06
CA GLU A 126 -3.08 -11.36 -3.71
C GLU A 126 -2.13 -11.35 -4.92
N VAL A 127 -1.54 -10.19 -5.18
CA VAL A 127 -0.53 -9.99 -6.22
C VAL A 127 0.64 -9.22 -5.62
N SER A 128 1.86 -9.65 -5.93
CA SER A 128 3.08 -9.00 -5.46
C SER A 128 3.62 -8.06 -6.56
N PRO A 129 3.69 -6.74 -6.33
CA PRO A 129 4.28 -5.83 -7.31
C PRO A 129 5.79 -6.01 -7.37
N MET A 130 6.32 -6.14 -8.58
CA MET A 130 7.72 -6.41 -8.85
C MET A 130 8.35 -5.34 -9.72
N VAL A 131 9.61 -4.99 -9.45
CA VAL A 131 10.50 -4.24 -10.35
C VAL A 131 11.72 -5.11 -10.63
N GLY A 132 11.75 -5.72 -11.82
CA GLY A 132 12.72 -6.78 -12.12
C GLY A 132 12.56 -7.97 -11.17
N LYS A 133 13.55 -8.19 -10.29
CA LYS A 133 13.53 -9.25 -9.27
C LYS A 133 13.16 -8.75 -7.87
N ALA A 134 13.06 -7.44 -7.68
CA ALA A 134 12.77 -6.85 -6.39
C ALA A 134 11.26 -6.73 -6.17
N SER A 135 10.78 -7.12 -4.99
CA SER A 135 9.39 -6.94 -4.58
C SER A 135 9.18 -5.55 -3.98
N LEU A 136 8.14 -4.84 -4.41
CA LEU A 136 7.68 -3.63 -3.75
C LEU A 136 7.02 -3.97 -2.43
N PHE A 137 7.48 -3.34 -1.37
CA PHE A 137 6.94 -3.45 -0.03
C PHE A 137 6.59 -2.07 0.51
N ILE A 138 5.39 -1.92 1.07
CA ILE A 138 4.81 -0.63 1.46
C ILE A 138 4.32 -0.69 2.92
N PRO A 139 5.19 -0.41 3.90
CA PRO A 139 4.77 -0.30 5.29
C PRO A 139 4.33 1.12 5.64
N TRP A 140 3.37 1.22 6.54
CA TRP A 140 3.11 2.42 7.31
C TRP A 140 3.82 2.32 8.66
N VAL A 141 4.39 3.42 9.17
CA VAL A 141 4.89 3.50 10.55
C VAL A 141 4.36 4.72 11.30
N SER A 142 4.09 4.58 12.59
CA SER A 142 3.54 5.66 13.42
C SER A 142 4.56 6.74 13.81
N ALA A 143 5.85 6.45 13.68
CA ALA A 143 6.98 7.30 14.03
C ALA A 143 8.19 6.97 13.15
N ASP A 144 9.15 7.90 13.09
CA ASP A 144 10.44 7.65 12.43
C ASP A 144 11.18 6.50 13.14
N VAL A 145 11.60 5.49 12.37
CA VAL A 145 12.24 4.28 12.90
C VAL A 145 13.18 3.67 11.88
N THR A 146 14.29 3.08 12.34
CA THR A 146 15.17 2.27 11.51
C THR A 146 15.01 0.81 11.87
N VAL A 147 14.80 -0.04 10.86
CA VAL A 147 14.79 -1.48 10.98
C VAL A 147 16.05 -2.02 10.33
N SER A 148 16.85 -2.76 11.09
CA SER A 148 18.03 -3.46 10.59
C SER A 148 17.90 -4.95 10.86
N ALA A 149 18.37 -5.78 9.95
CA ALA A 149 18.37 -7.22 10.11
C ALA A 149 19.63 -7.84 9.50
N ASN A 150 19.73 -9.16 9.55
CA ASN A 150 20.85 -9.90 8.98
C ASN A 150 20.97 -9.70 7.46
N LYS A 151 22.07 -10.19 6.87
CA LYS A 151 22.33 -10.16 5.42
C LYS A 151 22.33 -8.75 4.80
N GLY A 152 22.57 -7.72 5.61
CA GLY A 152 22.67 -6.33 5.17
C GLY A 152 21.33 -5.61 5.05
N TYR A 153 20.24 -6.19 5.56
CA TYR A 153 18.94 -5.51 5.58
C TYR A 153 19.02 -4.26 6.46
N GLN A 154 18.74 -3.09 5.88
CA GLN A 154 18.60 -1.86 6.63
C GLN A 154 17.65 -0.91 5.91
N VAL A 155 16.67 -0.37 6.63
CA VAL A 155 15.74 0.63 6.11
C VAL A 155 15.45 1.68 7.18
N ALA A 156 15.60 2.95 6.80
CA ALA A 156 15.18 4.09 7.61
C ALA A 156 13.79 4.53 7.13
N LEU A 157 12.81 4.48 8.03
CA LEU A 157 11.41 4.77 7.74
C LEU A 157 11.01 6.10 8.36
N LYS A 158 10.19 6.85 7.62
CA LYS A 158 9.55 8.08 8.10
C LYS A 158 8.14 7.78 8.55
N LYS A 159 7.65 8.54 9.53
CA LYS A 159 6.24 8.49 9.92
C LYS A 159 5.33 8.60 8.68
N GLY A 160 4.39 7.68 8.55
CA GLY A 160 3.52 7.57 7.38
C GLY A 160 3.82 6.35 6.53
N TRP A 161 3.29 6.34 5.30
CA TRP A 161 3.57 5.31 4.31
C TRP A 161 4.98 5.46 3.74
N ASN A 162 5.71 4.36 3.66
CA ASN A 162 7.01 4.25 3.03
C ASN A 162 6.90 3.23 1.90
N ALA A 163 7.74 3.32 0.89
CA ALA A 163 7.79 2.35 -0.19
C ALA A 163 9.24 2.01 -0.53
N PHE A 164 9.54 0.73 -0.61
CA PHE A 164 10.87 0.27 -0.98
C PHE A 164 10.82 -1.05 -1.74
N LEU A 165 11.84 -1.23 -2.57
CA LEU A 165 12.10 -2.43 -3.33
C LEU A 165 13.05 -3.31 -2.51
N VAL A 166 12.66 -4.57 -2.31
CA VAL A 166 13.47 -5.57 -1.64
C VAL A 166 13.89 -6.63 -2.64
N ASP A 167 15.20 -6.74 -2.88
CA ASP A 167 15.81 -7.84 -3.63
C ASP A 167 16.49 -8.81 -2.66
N VAL A 168 16.01 -10.05 -2.63
CA VAL A 168 16.52 -11.11 -1.77
C VAL A 168 17.41 -12.05 -2.58
N GLY A 169 18.72 -11.83 -2.47
CA GLY A 169 19.75 -12.67 -3.07
C GLY A 169 20.70 -13.26 -2.02
N ARG A 170 22.00 -13.26 -2.33
CA ARG A 170 23.05 -13.63 -1.35
C ARG A 170 23.10 -12.66 -0.17
N ALA A 171 22.87 -11.38 -0.46
CA ALA A 171 22.62 -10.32 0.50
C ALA A 171 21.22 -9.75 0.20
N VAL A 172 20.65 -9.04 1.16
CA VAL A 172 19.38 -8.34 0.97
C VAL A 172 19.68 -6.90 0.59
N ASN A 173 19.15 -6.47 -0.56
CA ASN A 173 19.26 -5.10 -1.02
C ASN A 173 17.91 -4.41 -0.83
N VAL A 174 17.90 -3.29 -0.11
CA VAL A 174 16.71 -2.47 0.11
C VAL A 174 16.95 -1.11 -0.53
N GLN A 175 16.05 -0.70 -1.43
CA GLN A 175 16.14 0.58 -2.13
C GLN A 175 14.82 1.32 -1.99
N ILE A 176 14.89 2.64 -1.85
CA ILE A 176 13.69 3.48 -1.86
C ILE A 176 13.00 3.31 -3.23
N TYR A 177 11.70 3.05 -3.20
CA TYR A 177 10.89 3.06 -4.41
C TYR A 177 10.67 4.52 -4.81
N LEU A 178 11.02 4.86 -6.05
CA LEU A 178 10.87 6.21 -6.59
C LEU A 178 9.53 6.31 -7.34
N ASP A 179 8.79 7.38 -7.07
CA ASP A 179 7.57 7.69 -7.80
C ASP A 179 7.80 7.68 -9.32
N GLY A 180 6.87 7.08 -10.05
CA GLY A 180 6.96 6.88 -11.50
C GLY A 180 7.68 5.60 -11.93
N THR A 181 8.26 4.82 -10.99
CA THR A 181 8.79 3.49 -11.30
C THR A 181 7.64 2.52 -11.57
N GLY A 182 7.51 2.06 -12.81
CA GLY A 182 6.47 1.09 -13.18
C GLY A 182 6.70 -0.28 -12.53
N VAL A 183 5.68 -0.83 -11.88
CA VAL A 183 5.69 -2.20 -11.36
C VAL A 183 5.00 -3.18 -12.30
N THR A 184 5.37 -4.45 -12.19
CA THR A 184 4.68 -5.55 -12.86
C THR A 184 4.02 -6.46 -11.83
N LEU A 185 2.78 -6.87 -12.09
CA LEU A 185 2.02 -7.82 -11.27
C LEU A 185 1.75 -9.06 -12.11
N SER A 186 2.02 -10.24 -11.57
CA SER A 186 1.72 -11.50 -12.27
C SER A 186 0.51 -12.19 -11.64
N LEU A 187 -0.58 -12.30 -12.39
CA LEU A 187 -1.74 -13.09 -12.02
C LEU A 187 -1.49 -14.58 -12.33
N GLY A 188 -0.41 -15.17 -11.79
CA GLY A 188 0.11 -16.53 -12.11
C GLY A 188 -0.89 -17.55 -12.70
N ARG A 189 -0.44 -18.44 -13.59
CA ARG A 189 -1.35 -19.36 -14.32
C ARG A 189 -2.33 -20.11 -13.41
#